data_AF-A0A0N4TF97-F1
#
_entry.id   AF-A0A0N4TF97-F1
#
_cell.length_a   1.000
_cell.length_b   1.000
_cell.length_c   1.000
_cell.angle_alpha   90.00
_cell.angle_beta   90.00
_cell.angle_gamma   90.00
#
_symmetry.space_group_name_H-M   'P 1'
#
loop_
_entity.id
_entity.type
_entity.pdbx_description
1 polymer ?
#
loop_
_entity_poly.entity_id
_entity_poly.type
_entity_poly.pdbx_seq_one_letter_code
_entity_poly.pdbx_strand_id
1 'polypeptide(L)'
;MIVLNPERSSKDLASLVHALKTDENIEKFAALTSLALLLVWHPSDHTLPVSRILITGSCSLEKLYTSLEKLKNEEYLRYPQFTQATKEKPSSARLGKIIRKPTPSIYLS
;
A
#
# COMPACT_ATOMS: atom_id res chain seq x y z
N MET A 1 1.66 3.78 0.15
CA MET A 1 2.03 4.76 -0.90
C MET A 1 1.60 6.13 -0.43
N ILE A 2 2.50 7.11 -0.45
CA ILE A 2 2.22 8.50 -0.07
C ILE A 2 2.38 9.38 -1.30
N VAL A 3 1.37 10.19 -1.62
CA VAL A 3 1.43 11.16 -2.72
C VAL A 3 1.98 12.48 -2.18
N LEU A 4 3.06 12.98 -2.79
CA LEU A 4 3.73 14.23 -2.44
C LEU A 4 3.29 15.39 -3.35
N ASN A 5 3.03 15.11 -4.63
CA ASN A 5 2.49 16.06 -5.61
C ASN A 5 1.57 15.30 -6.58
N PRO A 6 0.44 15.87 -7.03
CA PRO A 6 -0.12 17.16 -6.62
C PRO A 6 -0.79 17.11 -5.24
N GLU A 7 -0.72 18.22 -4.50
CA GLU A 7 -1.52 18.39 -3.28
C GLU A 7 -2.99 18.60 -3.66
N ARG A 8 -3.90 17.90 -2.96
CA ARG A 8 -5.33 17.79 -3.32
C ARG A 8 -6.03 19.15 -3.46
N SER A 9 -5.60 20.17 -2.71
CA SER A 9 -6.17 21.52 -2.72
C SER A 9 -5.25 22.56 -3.34
N SER A 10 -4.24 22.15 -4.13
CA SER A 10 -3.31 23.08 -4.76
C SER A 10 -3.95 23.89 -5.89
N LYS A 11 -3.51 25.15 -6.02
CA LYS A 11 -3.89 26.01 -7.15
C LYS A 11 -3.46 25.42 -8.49
N ASP A 12 -2.34 24.71 -8.52
CA ASP A 12 -1.83 24.06 -9.73
C ASP A 12 -2.77 22.94 -10.21
N LEU A 13 -3.29 22.12 -9.28
CA LEU A 13 -4.27 21.08 -9.62
C LEU A 13 -5.59 21.67 -10.13
N ALA A 14 -6.08 22.74 -9.49
CA ALA A 14 -7.25 23.46 -9.97
C ALA A 14 -7.02 24.06 -11.37
N SER A 15 -5.82 24.59 -11.61
CA SER A 15 -5.43 25.14 -12.91
C SER A 15 -5.32 24.06 -13.99
N LEU A 16 -4.82 22.87 -13.66
CA LEU A 16 -4.85 21.73 -14.59
C LEU A 16 -6.29 21.33 -14.92
N VAL A 17 -7.16 21.22 -13.93
CA VAL A 17 -8.58 20.87 -14.18
C VAL A 17 -9.26 21.92 -15.07
N HIS A 18 -8.94 23.20 -14.89
CA HIS A 18 -9.42 24.26 -15.77
C HIS A 18 -8.85 24.11 -17.20
N ALA A 19 -7.53 23.95 -17.32
CA ALA A 19 -6.84 23.76 -18.59
C ALA A 19 -7.38 22.57 -19.41
N LEU A 20 -7.73 21.47 -18.75
CA LEU A 20 -8.35 20.31 -19.40
C LEU A 20 -9.76 20.59 -19.93
N LYS A 21 -10.48 21.58 -19.37
CA LYS A 21 -11.81 21.99 -19.85
C LYS A 21 -11.72 23.00 -20.99
N THR A 22 -10.71 23.87 -20.97
CA THR A 22 -10.53 24.92 -21.97
C THR A 22 -9.58 24.54 -23.10
N ASP A 23 -8.88 23.42 -22.96
CA ASP A 23 -7.84 22.95 -23.88
C ASP A 23 -6.65 23.93 -24.03
N GLU A 24 -6.37 24.69 -22.96
CA GLU A 24 -5.33 25.72 -22.95
C GLU A 24 -4.24 25.41 -21.94
N ASN A 25 -2.97 25.52 -22.35
CA ASN A 25 -1.80 25.40 -21.46
C ASN A 25 -1.72 24.07 -20.67
N ILE A 26 -2.32 22.98 -21.18
CA ILE A 26 -2.38 21.69 -20.47
C ILE A 26 -0.98 21.20 -20.09
N GLU A 27 -0.02 21.20 -21.01
CA GLU A 27 1.34 20.69 -20.76
C GLU A 27 2.03 21.38 -19.58
N LYS A 28 1.88 22.71 -19.51
CA LYS A 28 2.42 23.53 -18.41
C LYS A 28 1.84 23.09 -17.07
N PHE A 29 0.51 23.00 -16.97
CA PHE A 29 -0.13 22.63 -15.72
C PHE A 29 0.06 21.16 -15.37
N ALA A 30 0.13 20.27 -16.37
CA ALA A 30 0.43 18.86 -16.18
C ALA A 30 1.84 18.64 -15.60
N ALA A 31 2.83 19.42 -16.05
CA ALA A 31 4.18 19.39 -15.48
C ALA A 31 4.18 19.85 -14.01
N LEU A 32 3.47 20.95 -13.70
CA LEU A 32 3.34 21.49 -12.33
C LEU A 32 2.64 20.52 -11.37
N THR A 33 1.71 19.71 -11.88
CA THR A 33 0.97 18.69 -11.14
C THR A 33 1.49 17.27 -11.38
N SER A 34 2.70 17.13 -11.92
CA SER A 34 3.28 15.82 -12.20
C SER A 34 3.37 14.99 -10.92
N LEU A 35 3.09 13.69 -11.04
CA LEU A 35 2.98 12.82 -9.89
C LEU A 35 4.36 12.66 -9.23
N ALA A 36 4.43 13.00 -7.95
CA ALA A 36 5.53 12.65 -7.07
C ALA A 36 4.99 11.83 -5.89
N LEU A 37 5.64 10.72 -5.56
CA LEU A 37 5.17 9.81 -4.52
C LEU A 37 6.32 9.07 -3.83
N LEU A 38 6.09 8.72 -2.57
CA LEU A 38 6.95 7.85 -1.77
C LEU A 38 6.29 6.48 -1.61
N LEU A 39 6.91 5.44 -2.15
CA LEU A 39 6.55 4.05 -1.88
C LEU A 39 7.28 3.60 -0.63
N VAL A 40 6.54 2.98 0.28
CA VAL A 40 7.06 2.43 1.53
C VAL A 40 6.60 0.99 1.58
N TRP A 41 7.56 0.08 1.64
CA TRP A 41 7.31 -1.34 1.75
C TRP A 41 7.87 -1.88 3.06
N HIS A 42 6.97 -2.42 3.88
CA HIS A 42 7.31 -3.12 5.11
C HIS A 42 7.36 -4.63 4.85
N PRO A 43 8.49 -5.29 5.11
CA PRO A 43 8.58 -6.74 4.97
C PRO A 43 7.74 -7.43 6.05
N SER A 44 7.23 -8.63 5.74
CA SER A 44 6.56 -9.48 6.72
C SER A 44 7.54 -10.02 7.77
N ASP A 45 8.81 -10.22 7.39
CA ASP A 45 9.91 -10.54 8.30
C ASP A 45 10.45 -9.26 8.95
N HIS A 46 10.36 -9.20 10.27
CA HIS A 46 10.69 -8.03 11.08
C HIS A 46 12.20 -7.78 11.22
N THR A 47 13.03 -8.73 10.78
CA THR A 47 14.49 -8.59 10.74
C THR A 47 14.97 -7.89 9.48
N LEU A 48 14.12 -7.80 8.46
CA LEU A 48 14.43 -7.16 7.18
C LEU A 48 14.14 -5.64 7.23
N PRO A 49 14.92 -4.81 6.52
CA PRO A 49 14.73 -3.37 6.52
C PRO A 49 13.48 -2.95 5.73
N VAL A 50 12.89 -1.81 6.14
CA VAL A 50 11.83 -1.14 5.38
C VAL A 50 12.43 -0.52 4.12
N SER A 51 11.86 -0.84 2.96
CA SER A 51 12.26 -0.29 1.66
C SER A 51 11.48 0.98 1.33
N ARG A 52 12.17 2.03 0.86
CA ARG A 52 11.58 3.32 0.49
C ARG A 52 12.05 3.74 -0.90
N ILE A 53 11.10 4.03 -1.78
CA ILE A 53 11.39 4.46 -3.17
C ILE A 53 10.70 5.80 -3.39
N LEU A 54 11.50 6.83 -3.71
CA LEU A 54 11.00 8.15 -4.08
C LEU A 54 10.91 8.25 -5.60
N ILE A 55 9.71 8.54 -6.10
CA ILE A 55 9.46 8.85 -7.50
C ILE A 55 9.10 10.33 -7.56
N THR A 56 9.88 11.13 -8.29
CA THR A 56 9.78 12.60 -8.25
C THR A 56 8.98 13.20 -9.40
N GLY A 57 8.85 12.48 -10.53
CA GLY A 57 8.26 13.03 -11.74
C GLY A 57 8.97 14.32 -12.16
N SER A 58 8.20 15.33 -12.58
CA SER A 58 8.67 16.69 -12.88
C SER A 58 8.45 17.67 -11.72
N CYS A 59 8.22 17.16 -10.50
CA CYS A 59 7.97 18.00 -9.35
C CYS A 59 9.23 18.80 -8.99
N SER A 60 9.06 20.10 -8.70
CA SER A 60 10.19 20.94 -8.30
C SER A 60 10.81 20.45 -7.00
N LEU A 61 12.12 20.63 -6.88
CA LEU A 61 12.87 20.21 -5.70
C LEU A 61 12.37 20.88 -4.42
N GLU A 62 11.99 22.16 -4.50
CA GLU A 62 11.39 22.91 -3.40
C GLU A 62 10.11 22.23 -2.88
N LYS A 63 9.15 21.92 -3.78
CA LYS A 63 7.90 21.24 -3.41
C LYS A 63 8.15 19.86 -2.82
N LEU A 64 9.12 19.12 -3.37
CA LEU A 64 9.51 17.81 -2.85
C LEU A 64 10.04 17.93 -1.43
N TYR A 65 10.98 18.84 -1.17
CA TYR A 65 11.51 19.04 0.17
C TYR A 65 10.44 19.49 1.15
N THR A 66 9.59 20.45 0.80
CA THR A 66 8.47 20.87 1.66
C THR A 66 7.56 19.69 2.00
N SER A 67 7.28 18.80 1.05
CA SER A 67 6.41 17.65 1.27
C SER A 67 7.07 16.56 2.10
N LEU A 68 8.36 16.28 1.87
CA LEU A 68 9.15 15.32 2.65
C LEU A 68 9.37 15.80 4.09
N GLU A 69 9.53 17.11 4.30
CA GLU A 69 9.69 17.71 5.62
C GLU A 69 8.47 17.46 6.51
N LYS A 70 7.26 17.49 5.93
CA LYS A 70 6.02 17.12 6.64
C LYS A 70 6.02 15.67 7.13
N LEU A 71 6.77 14.80 6.46
CA LEU A 71 6.81 13.36 6.74
C LEU A 71 7.94 12.95 7.69
N LYS A 72 8.91 13.83 7.98
CA LYS A 72 10.14 13.45 8.71
C LYS A 72 9.90 12.84 10.10
N ASN A 73 8.76 13.18 10.72
CA ASN A 73 8.40 12.75 12.07
C ASN A 73 7.41 11.57 12.09
N GLU A 74 7.00 11.06 10.93
CA GLU A 74 6.04 9.97 10.85
C GLU A 74 6.68 8.64 11.27
N GLU A 75 6.22 8.07 12.39
CA GLU A 75 6.82 6.85 12.95
C GLU A 75 6.66 5.63 12.05
N TYR A 76 5.55 5.54 11.32
CA TYR A 76 5.30 4.45 10.38
C TYR A 76 6.29 4.47 9.20
N LEU A 77 6.97 5.61 8.95
CA LEU A 77 8.07 5.66 7.99
C LEU A 77 9.37 5.16 8.59
N ARG A 78 9.55 5.13 9.91
CA ARG A 78 10.77 4.69 10.58
C ARG A 78 10.73 3.21 10.92
N TYR A 79 9.60 2.75 11.44
CA TYR A 79 9.43 1.39 11.94
C TYR A 79 8.27 0.69 11.23
N PRO A 80 8.38 -0.61 10.95
CA PRO A 80 7.26 -1.37 10.44
C PRO A 80 6.13 -1.42 11.47
N GLN A 81 4.95 -0.93 11.08
CA GLN A 81 3.74 -1.07 11.89
C GLN A 81 3.06 -2.39 11.55
N PHE A 82 2.84 -3.22 12.57
CA PHE A 82 2.17 -4.49 12.44
C PHE A 82 0.75 -4.34 12.96
N THR A 83 -0.23 -4.45 12.08
CA THR A 83 -1.56 -4.87 12.51
C THR A 83 -1.43 -6.32 12.93
N GLN A 84 -1.71 -6.62 14.20
CA GLN A 84 -1.93 -8.00 14.61
C GLN A 84 -3.14 -8.49 13.81
N ALA A 85 -2.90 -9.12 12.66
CA ALA A 85 -3.89 -9.97 12.05
C ALA A 85 -4.22 -10.99 13.14
N THR A 86 -5.41 -10.85 13.74
CA THR A 86 -5.91 -11.79 14.72
C THR A 86 -5.73 -13.15 14.09
N LYS A 87 -4.78 -13.92 14.61
CA LYS A 87 -4.55 -15.30 14.20
C LYS A 87 -5.85 -15.99 14.58
N GLU A 88 -6.80 -16.08 13.65
CA GLU A 88 -7.97 -16.92 13.83
C GLU A 88 -7.36 -18.28 14.19
N LYS A 89 -7.53 -18.65 15.46
CA LYS A 89 -7.09 -19.96 15.94
C LYS A 89 -7.69 -20.94 14.94
N PRO A 90 -6.91 -21.87 14.37
CA PRO A 90 -7.52 -22.94 13.61
C PRO A 90 -8.54 -23.56 14.55
N SER A 91 -9.83 -23.38 14.24
CA SER A 91 -10.89 -24.02 15.01
C SER A 91 -10.51 -25.49 15.01
N SER A 92 -10.42 -26.07 16.20
CA SER A 92 -10.20 -27.50 16.35
C SER A 92 -11.44 -28.18 15.76
N ALA A 93 -11.46 -28.35 14.44
CA ALA A 93 -12.40 -29.21 13.77
C ALA A 93 -12.14 -30.58 14.38
N ARG A 94 -13.07 -31.00 15.24
CA ARG A 94 -13.06 -32.29 15.91
C ARG A 94 -12.81 -33.33 14.84
N LEU A 95 -11.68 -34.03 14.93
CA LEU A 95 -11.40 -35.19 14.10
C LEU A 95 -12.53 -36.20 14.39
N GLY A 96 -13.52 -36.26 13.50
CA GLY A 96 -14.63 -37.19 13.61
C GLY A 96 -14.06 -38.61 13.61
N LYS A 97 -14.19 -39.31 14.73
CA LYS A 97 -13.95 -40.75 14.79
C LYS A 97 -15.00 -41.44 13.92
N ILE A 98 -14.68 -41.67 12.65
CA ILE A 98 -15.43 -42.60 11.80
C ILE A 98 -15.00 -44.01 12.22
N ILE A 99 -15.71 -44.58 13.18
CA ILE A 99 -15.62 -46.00 13.51
C ILE A 99 -16.27 -46.76 12.36
N ARG A 100 -15.47 -47.34 11.46
CA ARG A 100 -15.95 -48.29 10.46
C ARG A 100 -16.33 -49.59 11.18
N LYS A 101 -17.58 -50.04 11.04
CA LYS A 101 -18.02 -51.36 11.52
C LYS A 101 -17.39 -52.45 10.64
N PRO A 102 -16.87 -53.56 11.20
CA PRO A 102 -16.37 -54.68 10.40
C PRO A 102 -17.52 -55.52 9.83
N THR A 103 -17.48 -55.78 8.53
CA THR A 103 -18.38 -56.70 7.81
C THR A 103 -17.88 -58.14 8.00
N PRO A 104 -18.74 -59.14 8.26
CA PRO A 104 -18.31 -60.52 8.46
C PRO A 104 -17.89 -61.18 7.14
N SER A 105 -16.77 -61.89 7.17
CA SER A 105 -16.28 -62.77 6.10
C SER A 105 -17.12 -64.04 6.07
N ILE A 106 -17.85 -64.28 4.98
CA ILE A 106 -18.52 -65.56 4.73
C ILE A 106 -17.47 -66.53 4.17
N TYR A 107 -17.19 -67.59 4.91
CA TYR A 107 -16.46 -68.76 4.42
C TYR A 107 -17.36 -69.53 3.46
N LEU A 108 -16.86 -69.88 2.26
CA LEU A 108 -17.39 -70.98 1.46
C LEU A 108 -16.25 -71.81 0.87
N SER A 109 -16.24 -73.07 1.33
CA SER A 109 -15.69 -74.34 0.81
C SER A 109 -14.24 -74.39 0.34
#